data_AF-X1GWN7-F1
#
_entry.id   AF-X1GWN7-F1
#
_cell.length_a   1.000
_cell.length_b   1.000
_cell.length_c   1.000
_cell.angle_alpha   90.00
_cell.angle_beta   90.00
_cell.angle_gamma   90.00
#
_symmetry.space_group_name_H-M   'P 1'
#
loop_
_entity.id
_entity.type
_entity.pdbx_description
1 polymer ?
#
loop_
_entity_poly.entity_id
_entity_poly.type
_entity_poly.pdbx_seq_one_letter_code
_entity_poly.pdbx_strand_id
1 'polypeptide(L)'
;MRLVIIDLIANFYKEQRPELIPGIIRLINNFFKDEASEFNMEPITFIEVDKYYKNDKMIWVIFQKARQIDRYIKTKLTHKKYNFYLPGKIQR
;
A
#
# COMPACT_ATOMS: atom_id res chain seq x y z
N MET A 1 6.31 5.22 -14.79
CA MET A 1 4.85 5.26 -15.03
C MET A 1 4.13 4.02 -14.51
N ARG A 2 4.49 2.79 -14.92
CA ARG A 2 3.78 1.55 -14.52
C ARG A 2 3.66 1.32 -13.01
N LEU A 3 4.72 1.55 -12.23
CA LEU A 3 4.67 1.44 -10.77
C LEU A 3 3.73 2.45 -10.11
N VAL A 4 3.60 3.66 -10.67
CA VAL A 4 2.65 4.67 -10.19
C VAL A 4 1.23 4.19 -10.42
N ILE A 5 0.96 3.62 -11.60
CA ILE A 5 -0.35 3.04 -11.92
C ILE A 5 -0.67 1.88 -10.96
N ILE A 6 0.28 0.99 -10.70
CA ILE A 6 0.10 -0.11 -9.73
C ILE A 6 -0.18 0.43 -8.33
N ASP A 7 0.53 1.46 -7.88
CA ASP A 7 0.29 2.09 -6.57
C ASP A 7 -1.11 2.72 -6.50
N LEU A 8 -1.55 3.41 -7.56
CA LEU A 8 -2.91 3.95 -7.65
C LEU A 8 -3.98 2.86 -7.56
N ILE A 9 -3.80 1.73 -8.24
CA ILE A 9 -4.72 0.58 -8.12
C ILE A 9 -4.66 0.00 -6.69
N ALA A 10 -3.46 -0.15 -6.12
CA ALA A 10 -3.28 -0.70 -4.79
C ALA A 10 -3.89 0.18 -3.68
N ASN A 11 -4.07 1.48 -3.92
CA ASN A 11 -4.75 2.38 -2.98
C ASN A 11 -6.21 1.99 -2.74
N PHE A 12 -6.88 1.28 -3.67
CA PHE A 12 -8.24 0.77 -3.44
C PHE A 12 -8.30 -0.29 -2.33
N TYR A 13 -7.21 -1.00 -2.04
CA TYR A 13 -7.13 -1.79 -0.81
C TYR A 13 -7.13 -0.91 0.44
N LYS A 14 -6.44 0.23 0.41
CA LYS A 14 -6.39 1.19 1.52
C LYS A 14 -7.75 1.89 1.73
N GLU A 15 -8.50 2.09 0.66
CA GLU A 15 -9.86 2.66 0.67
C GLU A 15 -10.97 1.65 0.97
N GLN A 16 -10.63 0.38 1.27
CA GLN A 16 -11.58 -0.70 1.55
C GLN A 16 -12.54 -1.00 0.37
N ARG A 17 -12.03 -0.84 -0.86
CA ARG A 17 -12.76 -1.11 -2.10
C ARG A 17 -12.03 -2.13 -3.02
N PRO A 18 -11.56 -3.28 -2.51
CA PRO A 18 -10.83 -4.25 -3.32
C PRO A 18 -11.67 -4.83 -4.47
N GLU A 19 -13.00 -4.81 -4.35
CA GLU A 19 -13.94 -5.26 -5.37
C GLU A 19 -13.82 -4.49 -6.70
N LEU A 20 -13.32 -3.25 -6.67
CA LEU A 20 -13.17 -2.40 -7.86
C LEU A 20 -11.89 -2.73 -8.64
N ILE A 21 -10.90 -3.33 -8.00
CA ILE A 21 -9.56 -3.58 -8.57
C ILE A 21 -9.63 -4.36 -9.90
N PRO A 22 -10.39 -5.47 -10.03
CA PRO A 22 -10.47 -6.19 -11.31
C PRO A 22 -11.06 -5.36 -12.45
N GLY A 23 -12.01 -4.47 -12.14
CA GLY A 23 -12.59 -3.55 -13.12
C GLY A 23 -11.58 -2.51 -13.59
N ILE A 24 -10.84 -1.93 -12.64
CA ILE A 24 -9.82 -0.92 -12.91
C ILE A 24 -8.66 -1.50 -13.73
N ILE A 25 -8.17 -2.69 -13.38
CA ILE A 25 -7.12 -3.38 -14.15
C ILE A 25 -7.53 -3.58 -15.61
N ARG A 26 -8.79 -3.99 -15.84
CA ARG A 26 -9.32 -4.17 -17.20
C ARG A 26 -9.33 -2.87 -17.98
N LEU A 27 -9.80 -1.78 -17.38
CA LEU A 27 -9.84 -0.46 -18.01
C LEU A 27 -8.43 0.03 -18.38
N ILE A 28 -7.48 -0.12 -17.46
CA ILE A 28 -6.08 0.30 -17.69
C ILE A 28 -5.41 -0.55 -18.77
N ASN A 29 -5.63 -1.86 -18.77
CA ASN A 29 -5.06 -2.74 -19.80
C ASN A 29 -5.66 -2.45 -21.19
N ASN A 30 -6.94 -2.08 -21.27
CA ASN A 30 -7.53 -1.60 -22.52
C ASN A 30 -6.88 -0.27 -22.96
N PHE A 31 -6.71 0.68 -22.04
CA PHE A 31 -6.01 1.94 -22.30
C PHE A 31 -4.57 1.72 -22.81
N PHE A 32 -3.81 0.79 -22.22
CA PHE A 32 -2.48 0.41 -22.69
C PHE A 32 -2.47 -0.14 -24.10
N LYS A 33 -3.51 -0.88 -24.47
CA LYS A 33 -3.63 -1.47 -25.80
C LYS A 33 -4.09 -0.47 -26.86
N ASP A 34 -5.01 0.43 -26.51
CA ASP A 34 -5.71 1.25 -27.49
C ASP A 34 -5.10 2.65 -27.62
N GLU A 35 -4.89 3.35 -26.50
CA GLU A 35 -4.49 4.77 -26.48
C GLU A 35 -2.98 4.95 -26.26
N ALA A 36 -2.37 4.07 -25.48
CA ALA A 36 -0.96 4.12 -25.11
C ALA A 36 -0.13 3.02 -25.80
N SER A 37 -0.59 2.50 -26.94
CA SER A 37 0.06 1.40 -27.66
C SER A 37 1.50 1.73 -28.08
N GLU A 38 1.79 3.00 -28.35
CA GLU A 38 3.13 3.50 -28.70
C GLU A 38 4.16 3.29 -27.59
N PHE A 39 3.72 3.18 -26.33
CA PHE A 39 4.58 2.97 -25.17
C PHE A 39 4.83 1.48 -24.88
N ASN A 40 4.18 0.57 -25.63
CA ASN A 40 4.31 -0.89 -25.51
C ASN A 40 4.29 -1.39 -24.06
N MET A 41 3.36 -0.89 -23.25
CA MET A 41 3.28 -1.22 -21.82
C MET A 41 2.73 -2.63 -21.61
N GLU A 42 3.40 -3.41 -20.76
CA GLU A 42 2.91 -4.73 -20.39
C GLU A 42 1.62 -4.64 -19.53
N PRO A 43 0.63 -5.50 -19.79
CA PRO A 43 -0.58 -5.59 -18.99
C PRO A 43 -0.28 -5.75 -17.49
N ILE A 44 -1.10 -5.11 -16.67
CA ILE A 44 -1.07 -5.26 -15.22
C ILE A 44 -1.93 -6.45 -14.83
N THR A 45 -1.45 -7.25 -13.89
CA THR A 45 -2.17 -8.42 -13.36
C THR A 45 -2.66 -8.17 -11.94
N PHE A 46 -3.71 -8.89 -11.54
CA PHE A 46 -4.18 -8.83 -10.15
C PHE A 46 -3.12 -9.26 -9.14
N ILE A 47 -2.38 -10.34 -9.46
CA ILE A 47 -1.31 -10.89 -8.61
C ILE A 47 -0.25 -9.83 -8.34
N GLU A 48 0.09 -9.03 -9.33
CA GLU A 48 1.07 -7.98 -9.19
C GLU A 48 0.62 -6.86 -8.24
N VAL A 49 -0.63 -6.39 -8.40
CA VAL A 49 -1.22 -5.38 -7.52
C VAL A 49 -1.32 -5.92 -6.08
N ASP A 50 -1.78 -7.15 -5.91
CA ASP A 50 -1.87 -7.81 -4.59
C ASP A 50 -0.49 -7.96 -3.92
N LYS A 51 0.52 -8.42 -4.69
CA LYS A 51 1.90 -8.54 -4.19
C LYS A 51 2.47 -7.18 -3.78
N TYR A 52 2.24 -6.15 -4.59
CA TYR A 52 2.67 -4.78 -4.29
C TYR A 52 2.04 -4.29 -2.98
N TYR A 53 0.71 -4.40 -2.85
CA TYR A 53 -0.01 -4.00 -1.64
C TYR A 53 0.46 -4.77 -0.39
N LYS A 54 0.67 -6.09 -0.50
CA LYS A 54 1.16 -6.91 0.62
C LYS A 54 2.54 -6.46 1.10
N ASN A 55 3.44 -6.13 0.17
CA ASN A 55 4.76 -5.60 0.51
C ASN A 55 4.66 -4.24 1.23
N ASP A 56 3.86 -3.30 0.70
CA ASP A 56 3.63 -2.00 1.35
C ASP A 56 3.02 -2.17 2.76
N LYS A 57 1.99 -3.02 2.88
CA LYS A 57 1.36 -3.36 4.15
C LYS A 57 2.37 -3.92 5.17
N MET A 58 3.28 -4.78 4.74
CA MET A 58 4.32 -5.36 5.59
C MET A 58 5.29 -4.30 6.13
N ILE A 59 5.77 -3.39 5.26
CA ILE A 59 6.66 -2.29 5.64
C ILE A 59 5.98 -1.44 6.74
N TRP A 60 4.71 -1.09 6.53
CA TRP A 60 3.95 -0.35 7.54
C TRP A 60 3.79 -1.09 8.87
N VAL A 61 3.54 -2.40 8.85
CA VAL A 61 3.41 -3.20 10.08
C VAL A 61 4.72 -3.22 10.86
N ILE A 62 5.85 -3.42 10.18
CA ILE A 62 7.18 -3.40 10.80
C ILE A 62 7.45 -2.04 11.45
N PHE A 63 7.20 -0.94 10.72
CA PHE A 63 7.40 0.41 11.21
C PHE A 63 6.52 0.71 12.45
N GLN A 64 5.25 0.31 12.43
CA GLN A 64 4.36 0.50 13.58
C GLN A 64 4.81 -0.33 14.80
N LYS A 65 5.23 -1.58 14.60
CA LYS A 65 5.78 -2.41 15.68
C LYS A 65 7.04 -1.80 16.28
N ALA A 66 7.96 -1.30 15.45
CA ALA A 66 9.16 -0.61 15.91
C ALA A 66 8.81 0.61 16.79
N ARG A 67 7.82 1.41 16.39
CA ARG A 67 7.34 2.56 17.19
C ARG A 67 6.71 2.14 18.51
N GLN A 68 5.96 1.04 18.53
CA GLN A 68 5.38 0.49 19.76
C GLN A 68 6.48 0.00 20.73
N ILE A 69 7.53 -0.65 20.22
CA ILE A 69 8.70 -1.06 21.00
C ILE A 69 9.45 0.16 21.55
N ASP A 70 9.71 1.18 20.72
CA ASP A 70 10.37 2.42 21.16
C ASP A 70 9.58 3.10 22.30
N ARG A 71 8.25 3.14 22.20
CA ARG A 71 7.40 3.64 23.28
C ARG A 71 7.56 2.82 24.55
N TYR A 72 7.55 1.49 24.44
CA TYR A 72 7.69 0.61 25.60
C TYR A 72 9.03 0.83 26.30
N ILE A 73 10.13 0.87 25.56
CA ILE A 73 11.48 1.13 26.11
C ILE A 73 11.53 2.50 26.79
N LYS A 74 11.02 3.55 26.13
CA LYS A 74 11.04 4.91 26.68
C LYS A 74 10.21 5.01 27.96
N THR A 75 8.98 4.49 27.94
CA THR A 75 8.04 4.66 29.06
C THR A 75 8.24 3.68 30.22
N LYS A 76 8.62 2.42 29.95
CA LYS A 76 8.71 1.36 30.97
C LYS A 76 10.14 1.05 31.42
N LEU A 77 11.12 1.10 30.52
CA LEU A 77 12.51 0.82 30.89
C LEU A 77 13.23 2.09 31.38
N THR A 78 13.14 3.18 30.60
CA THR A 78 13.88 4.42 30.91
C THR A 78 13.05 5.49 31.62
N HIS A 79 11.75 5.25 31.85
CA HIS A 79 10.82 6.18 32.50
C HIS A 79 10.80 7.60 31.88
N LYS A 80 11.16 7.72 30.60
CA LYS A 80 11.13 8.97 29.83
C LYS A 80 9.76 9.18 29.18
N LYS A 81 9.37 10.45 29.03
CA LYS A 81 8.16 10.82 28.28
C LYS A 81 8.33 10.47 26.79
N TYR A 82 7.28 9.90 26.21
CA TYR A 82 7.21 9.60 24.78
C TYR A 82 6.46 10.73 24.06
N ASN A 83 7.18 11.57 23.31
CA ASN A 83 6.62 12.80 22.74
C ASN A 83 5.95 12.61 21.36
N PHE A 84 5.96 11.39 20.81
CA PHE A 84 5.38 11.12 19.50
C PHE A 84 3.97 10.53 19.60
N TYR A 85 3.08 10.94 18.70
CA TYR A 85 1.78 10.29 18.55
C TYR A 85 1.94 8.94 17.87
N LEU A 86 1.34 7.89 18.44
CA LEU A 86 1.14 6.62 17.76
C LEU A 86 -0.26 6.63 17.15
N PRO A 87 -0.41 6.29 15.86
CA PRO A 87 -1.73 6.21 15.26
C PRO A 87 -2.56 5.13 15.96
N GLY A 88 -3.87 5.37 16.05
CA GLY A 88 -4.84 4.40 16.60
C GLY A 88 -4.97 3.14 15.74
N LYS A 89 -5.98 2.32 16.03
CA LYS A 89 -6.26 1.12 15.22
C LYS A 89 -6.69 1.56 13.80
N ILE A 90 -5.91 1.19 12.79
CA ILE A 90 -6.23 1.46 11.38
C ILE A 90 -6.99 0.24 10.85
N GLN A 91 -8.20 0.44 10.33
CA GLN A 91 -8.90 -0.56 9.52
C GLN A 91 -8.29 -0.56 8.12
N ARG A 92 -7.85 -1.73 7.65
CA ARG A 92 -7.20 -1.95 6.37
C ARG A 92 -7.77 -3.18 5.71
#